data_AF-A0AA39ITQ7-F1
#
_entry.id   AF-A0AA39ITQ7-F1
#
_cell.length_a   1.000
_cell.length_b   1.000
_cell.length_c   1.000
_cell.angle_alpha   90.00
_cell.angle_beta   90.00
_cell.angle_gamma   90.00
#
_symmetry.space_group_name_H-M   'P 1'
#
loop_
_entity.id
_entity.type
_entity.pdbx_description
1 polymer ?
#
loop_
_entity_poly.entity_id
_entity_poly.type
_entity_poly.pdbx_seq_one_letter_code
_entity_poly.pdbx_strand_id
1 'polypeptide(L)'
;HLGAMSSAVQFQAELYKGQLQEGDVLVSNHPGGRRAGSMPPFSKTIEQEGAQILSFKLVKQGSILDALNISDLKAQVSANYQGATLIHTLIEELSLEVVEFYITAIQNTAEAAMRELLCFVDKKFGGKPLKATDYMVDGEELRLKISIDPKCGEVVFDFTGDAL
;
A
#
# COMPACT_ATOMS: atom_id res chain seq x y z
N HIS A 1 1.97 3.35 1.93
CA HIS A 1 1.51 3.18 0.53
C HIS A 1 1.92 1.86 -0.11
N LEU A 2 3.18 1.40 -0.02
CA LEU A 2 3.66 0.19 -0.73
C LEU A 2 2.81 -1.08 -0.50
N GLY A 3 2.49 -1.44 0.74
CA GLY A 3 1.64 -2.61 1.04
C GLY A 3 0.23 -2.48 0.47
N ALA A 4 -0.42 -1.34 0.68
CA ALA A 4 -1.76 -1.07 0.15
C ALA A 4 -1.80 -1.04 -1.39
N MET A 5 -0.75 -0.56 -2.06
CA MET A 5 -0.65 -0.58 -3.52
C MET A 5 -0.43 -1.99 -4.06
N SER A 6 0.38 -2.82 -3.40
CA SER A 6 0.57 -4.22 -3.78
C SER A 6 -0.76 -4.99 -3.72
N SER A 7 -1.53 -4.82 -2.64
CA SER A 7 -2.87 -5.40 -2.52
C SER A 7 -3.84 -4.86 -3.58
N ALA A 8 -3.77 -3.56 -3.89
CA ALA A 8 -4.60 -2.97 -4.95
C ALA A 8 -4.26 -3.55 -6.33
N VAL A 9 -2.97 -3.71 -6.66
CA VAL A 9 -2.52 -4.32 -7.92
C VAL A 9 -2.98 -5.77 -8.02
N GLN A 10 -2.83 -6.57 -6.96
CA GLN A 10 -3.29 -7.96 -6.93
C GLN A 10 -4.81 -8.06 -7.14
N PHE A 11 -5.58 -7.23 -6.43
CA PHE A 11 -7.04 -7.18 -6.57
C PHE A 11 -7.45 -6.78 -7.99
N GLN A 12 -6.81 -5.75 -8.55
CA GLN A 12 -7.09 -5.27 -9.92
C GLN A 12 -6.73 -6.29 -10.99
N ALA A 13 -5.61 -7.00 -10.83
CA ALA A 13 -5.19 -8.06 -11.75
C ALA A 13 -6.23 -9.19 -11.81
N GLU A 14 -6.81 -9.57 -10.66
CA GLU A 14 -7.87 -10.57 -10.63
C GLU A 14 -9.21 -10.02 -11.16
N LEU A 15 -9.57 -8.79 -10.79
CA LEU A 15 -10.82 -8.14 -11.24
C LEU A 15 -10.88 -8.00 -12.78
N TYR A 16 -9.75 -7.67 -13.41
CA TYR A 16 -9.65 -7.43 -14.85
C TYR A 16 -8.97 -8.57 -15.62
N LYS A 17 -8.91 -9.77 -15.03
CA LYS A 17 -8.28 -10.94 -15.64
C LYS A 17 -8.82 -11.23 -17.03
N GLY A 18 -7.92 -11.29 -18.02
CA GLY A 18 -8.27 -11.49 -19.43
C GLY A 18 -8.87 -10.28 -20.15
N GLN A 19 -9.00 -9.12 -19.50
CA GLN A 19 -9.55 -7.89 -20.07
C GLN A 19 -8.51 -6.79 -20.25
N LEU A 20 -7.36 -6.90 -19.56
CA LEU A 20 -6.28 -5.92 -19.64
C LEU A 20 -5.52 -6.02 -20.96
N GLN A 21 -5.19 -4.85 -21.50
CA GLN A 21 -4.33 -4.69 -22.67
C GLN A 21 -3.12 -3.83 -22.30
N GLU A 22 -2.03 -4.00 -23.05
CA GLU A 22 -0.86 -3.15 -22.89
C GLU A 22 -1.22 -1.67 -23.11
N GLY A 23 -0.70 -0.80 -22.23
CA GLY A 23 -1.02 0.63 -22.22
C GLY A 23 -2.27 1.01 -21.42
N ASP A 24 -2.98 0.05 -20.82
CA ASP A 24 -4.08 0.33 -19.92
C ASP A 24 -3.61 0.97 -18.62
N VAL A 25 -4.30 2.05 -18.21
CA VAL A 25 -4.05 2.73 -16.93
C VAL A 25 -5.26 2.55 -16.03
N LEU A 26 -5.06 1.85 -14.93
CA LEU A 26 -6.05 1.70 -13.87
C LEU A 26 -5.83 2.77 -12.80
N VAL A 27 -6.92 3.38 -12.36
CA VAL A 27 -6.90 4.33 -11.25
C VAL A 27 -7.82 3.82 -10.16
N SER A 28 -7.26 3.65 -8.97
CA SER A 28 -8.00 3.38 -7.74
C SER A 28 -7.79 4.53 -6.77
N ASN A 29 -8.83 4.86 -6.02
CA ASN A 29 -8.66 5.55 -4.75
C ASN A 29 -9.18 4.68 -3.61
N HIS A 30 -8.68 4.96 -2.41
CA HIS A 30 -9.29 4.55 -1.15
C HIS A 30 -9.54 5.86 -0.37
N PRO A 31 -10.55 5.92 0.53
CA PRO A 31 -11.52 7.03 0.56
C PRO A 31 -10.84 8.40 0.77
N GLY A 32 -11.19 9.39 -0.05
CA GLY A 32 -10.58 10.72 0.01
C GLY A 32 -11.47 11.81 -0.58
N GLY A 33 -11.88 12.73 0.29
CA GLY A 33 -12.97 13.70 0.13
C GLY A 33 -12.96 14.60 -1.11
N ARG A 34 -14.12 15.21 -1.39
CA ARG A 34 -14.37 16.18 -2.48
C ARG A 34 -13.54 17.48 -2.41
N ARG A 35 -12.54 17.59 -1.52
CA ARG A 35 -11.62 18.74 -1.40
C ARG A 35 -10.23 18.26 -0.97
N ALA A 36 -9.20 18.98 -1.41
CA ALA A 36 -7.84 18.81 -0.90
C ALA A 36 -7.86 19.00 0.64
N GLY A 37 -7.63 17.91 1.37
CA GLY A 37 -7.84 17.81 2.81
C GLY A 37 -8.46 16.46 3.15
N SER A 38 -7.61 15.47 3.42
CA SER A 38 -7.99 14.14 3.89
C SER A 38 -8.78 14.23 5.21
N MET A 39 -9.97 13.63 5.24
CA MET A 39 -10.85 13.45 6.41
C MET A 39 -11.58 14.72 6.90
N PRO A 40 -12.80 15.02 6.38
CA PRO A 40 -13.67 16.03 6.98
C PRO A 40 -14.06 15.59 8.40
N PRO A 41 -13.90 16.44 9.44
CA PRO A 41 -14.08 16.05 10.86
C PRO A 41 -15.52 15.67 11.24
N PHE A 42 -16.46 15.72 10.30
CA PHE A 42 -17.88 15.42 10.50
C PHE A 42 -18.37 14.26 9.63
N SER A 43 -17.48 13.60 8.88
CA SER A 43 -17.83 12.43 8.09
C SER A 43 -18.13 11.25 9.03
N LYS A 44 -19.35 10.71 8.95
CA LYS A 44 -19.79 9.56 9.76
C LYS A 44 -19.98 8.29 8.95
N THR A 45 -19.89 8.39 7.62
CA THR A 45 -20.05 7.26 6.71
C THR A 45 -19.09 7.38 5.52
N ILE A 46 -18.72 6.25 4.91
CA ILE A 46 -17.76 6.19 3.79
C ILE A 46 -18.25 6.98 2.57
N GLU A 47 -19.57 7.14 2.38
CA GLU A 47 -20.17 7.93 1.31
C GLU A 47 -19.94 9.44 1.47
N GLN A 48 -19.66 9.89 2.69
CA GLN A 48 -19.38 11.28 3.03
C GLN A 48 -17.89 11.63 2.84
N GLU A 49 -17.03 10.63 2.64
CA GLU A 49 -15.58 10.76 2.49
C GLU A 49 -15.10 10.94 1.04
N GLY A 50 -15.98 11.29 0.10
CA GLY A 50 -15.58 11.64 -1.28
C GLY A 50 -15.93 10.60 -2.33
N ALA A 51 -15.33 10.74 -3.52
CA ALA A 51 -15.60 9.82 -4.62
C ALA A 51 -15.03 8.44 -4.30
N GLN A 52 -15.86 7.41 -4.36
CA GLN A 52 -15.42 6.01 -4.27
C GLN A 52 -15.02 5.55 -5.66
N ILE A 53 -13.72 5.41 -5.90
CA ILE A 53 -13.21 4.92 -7.18
C ILE A 53 -12.89 3.44 -7.02
N LEU A 54 -13.92 2.63 -7.25
CA LEU A 54 -13.79 1.19 -7.43
C LEU A 54 -13.13 0.95 -8.78
N SER A 55 -11.80 1.12 -8.82
CA SER A 55 -10.89 0.94 -9.95
C SER A 55 -11.54 1.08 -11.33
N PHE A 56 -11.46 2.24 -11.97
CA PHE A 56 -11.85 2.38 -13.37
C PHE A 56 -10.64 2.61 -14.27
N LYS A 57 -10.80 2.23 -15.54
CA LYS A 57 -9.81 2.47 -16.60
C LYS A 57 -9.80 3.96 -16.96
N LEU A 58 -8.74 4.67 -16.59
CA LEU A 58 -8.59 6.11 -16.83
C LEU A 58 -8.18 6.41 -18.28
N VAL A 59 -7.39 5.51 -18.88
CA VAL A 59 -6.91 5.62 -20.25
C VAL A 59 -7.35 4.40 -21.05
N LYS A 60 -8.03 4.65 -22.16
CA LYS A 60 -8.27 3.66 -23.22
C LYS A 60 -7.69 4.24 -24.50
N GLN A 61 -6.69 3.57 -25.08
CA GLN A 61 -6.03 4.00 -26.33
C GLN A 61 -5.46 5.44 -26.24
N GLY A 62 -4.82 5.80 -25.14
CA GLY A 62 -4.11 7.08 -24.99
C GLY A 62 -4.97 8.31 -24.65
N SER A 63 -6.29 8.18 -24.49
CA SER A 63 -7.18 9.29 -24.12
C SER A 63 -7.56 9.24 -22.63
N ILE A 64 -7.29 10.33 -21.89
CA ILE A 64 -7.61 10.50 -20.45
C ILE A 64 -9.03 11.07 -20.31
N LEU A 65 -9.85 10.53 -19.39
CA LEU A 65 -11.20 11.02 -19.09
C LEU A 65 -11.16 12.31 -18.21
N ASP A 66 -11.89 13.36 -18.61
CA ASP A 66 -11.77 14.79 -18.21
C ASP A 66 -12.14 15.20 -16.75
N ALA A 67 -12.19 14.28 -15.77
CA ALA A 67 -12.89 14.57 -14.49
C ALA A 67 -12.03 14.92 -13.25
N LEU A 68 -10.70 15.04 -13.35
CA LEU A 68 -9.82 15.17 -12.17
C LEU A 68 -8.67 16.17 -12.40
N ASN A 69 -7.97 16.61 -11.34
CA ASN A 69 -6.83 17.54 -11.43
C ASN A 69 -5.76 16.97 -12.38
N ILE A 70 -5.83 17.41 -13.64
CA ILE A 70 -5.20 16.74 -14.78
C ILE A 70 -3.67 16.74 -14.62
N SER A 71 -3.09 17.73 -13.94
CA SER A 71 -1.64 17.83 -13.73
C SER A 71 -1.10 16.70 -12.85
N ASP A 72 -1.75 16.43 -11.72
CA ASP A 72 -1.26 15.47 -10.73
C ASP A 72 -1.43 14.04 -11.24
N LEU A 73 -2.58 13.77 -11.88
CA LEU A 73 -2.79 12.50 -12.55
C LEU A 73 -1.80 12.30 -13.70
N LYS A 74 -1.57 13.30 -14.55
CA LYS A 74 -0.57 13.21 -15.61
C LYS A 74 0.83 12.95 -15.05
N ALA A 75 1.20 13.57 -13.93
CA ALA A 75 2.48 13.32 -13.28
C ALA A 75 2.59 11.87 -12.79
N GLN A 76 1.56 11.36 -12.12
CA GLN A 76 1.53 9.96 -11.62
C GLN A 76 1.54 8.94 -12.75
N VAL A 77 0.74 9.16 -13.79
CA VAL A 77 0.71 8.30 -14.99
C VAL A 77 2.06 8.32 -15.70
N SER A 78 2.68 9.50 -15.84
CA SER A 78 4.01 9.62 -16.46
C SER A 78 5.09 8.90 -15.65
N ALA A 79 5.06 9.03 -14.31
CA ALA A 79 6.00 8.33 -13.45
C ALA A 79 5.86 6.80 -13.56
N ASN A 80 4.63 6.28 -13.56
CA ASN A 80 4.37 4.85 -13.74
C ASN A 80 4.77 4.37 -15.15
N TYR A 81 4.48 5.16 -16.19
CA TYR A 81 4.88 4.86 -17.57
C TYR A 81 6.41 4.79 -17.71
N GLN A 82 7.13 5.76 -17.13
CA GLN A 82 8.58 5.75 -17.10
C GLN A 82 9.13 4.55 -16.33
N GLY A 83 8.54 4.22 -15.18
CA GLY A 83 8.91 3.04 -14.39
C GLY A 83 8.72 1.73 -15.17
N ALA A 84 7.58 1.57 -15.85
CA ALA A 84 7.33 0.41 -16.70
C ALA A 84 8.33 0.32 -17.85
N THR A 85 8.64 1.45 -18.51
CA THR A 85 9.64 1.51 -19.59
C THR A 85 11.00 1.03 -19.10
N LEU A 86 11.46 1.53 -17.95
CA LEU A 86 12.75 1.15 -17.38
C LEU A 86 12.81 -0.34 -17.01
N ILE A 87 11.72 -0.90 -16.48
CA ILE A 87 11.63 -2.34 -16.19
C ILE A 87 11.67 -3.15 -17.49
N HIS A 88 10.95 -2.73 -18.54
CA HIS A 88 11.01 -3.38 -19.85
C HIS A 88 12.43 -3.37 -20.42
N THR A 89 13.12 -2.23 -20.39
CA THR A 89 14.53 -2.15 -20.83
C THR A 89 15.43 -3.07 -20.01
N LEU A 90 15.25 -3.11 -18.70
CA LEU A 90 16.00 -4.00 -17.82
C LEU A 90 15.78 -5.49 -18.17
N ILE A 91 14.55 -5.87 -18.50
CA ILE A 91 14.19 -7.23 -18.94
C ILE A 91 14.82 -7.53 -20.32
N GLU A 92 14.86 -6.57 -21.23
CA GLU A 92 15.50 -6.73 -22.54
C GLU A 92 17.02 -6.93 -22.42
N GLU A 93 17.67 -6.19 -21.51
CA GLU A 93 19.13 -6.26 -21.31
C GLU A 93 19.57 -7.50 -20.52
N LEU A 94 18.78 -7.93 -19.53
CA LEU A 94 19.20 -8.95 -18.55
C LEU A 94 18.37 -10.25 -18.56
N SER A 95 17.25 -10.30 -19.29
CA SER A 95 16.20 -11.33 -19.25
C SER A 95 15.25 -11.25 -18.04
N LEU A 96 14.01 -11.68 -18.25
CA LEU A 96 12.96 -11.71 -17.21
C LEU A 96 13.39 -12.55 -16.00
N GLU A 97 14.00 -13.70 -16.23
CA GLU A 97 14.42 -14.66 -15.20
C GLU A 97 15.41 -14.03 -14.21
N VAL A 98 16.36 -13.23 -14.71
CA VAL A 98 17.34 -12.53 -13.88
C VAL A 98 16.68 -11.42 -13.09
N VAL A 99 15.76 -10.66 -13.70
CA VAL A 99 15.04 -9.57 -13.03
C VAL A 99 14.16 -10.12 -11.90
N GLU A 100 13.40 -11.19 -12.14
CA GLU A 100 12.58 -11.85 -11.12
C GLU A 100 13.42 -12.41 -9.97
N PHE A 101 14.58 -13.01 -10.29
CA PHE A 101 15.52 -13.50 -9.28
C PHE A 101 15.97 -12.37 -8.34
N TYR A 102 16.39 -11.22 -8.88
CA TYR A 102 16.85 -10.10 -8.06
C TYR A 102 15.72 -9.41 -7.30
N ILE A 103 14.52 -9.26 -7.87
CA ILE A 103 13.35 -8.72 -7.14
C ILE A 103 13.05 -9.61 -5.92
N THR A 104 13.05 -10.93 -6.11
CA THR A 104 12.85 -11.89 -5.03
C THR A 104 13.95 -11.79 -3.98
N ALA A 105 15.22 -11.67 -4.40
CA ALA A 105 16.34 -11.52 -3.49
C ALA A 105 16.25 -10.23 -2.65
N ILE A 106 15.81 -9.11 -3.24
CA ILE A 106 15.58 -7.84 -2.53
C ILE A 106 14.49 -8.00 -1.48
N GLN A 107 13.36 -8.63 -1.84
CA GLN A 107 12.25 -8.87 -0.92
C GLN A 107 12.67 -9.74 0.26
N ASN A 108 13.36 -10.86 -0.01
CA ASN A 108 13.87 -11.76 1.02
C ASN A 108 14.87 -11.06 1.95
N THR A 109 15.74 -10.21 1.39
CA THR A 109 16.72 -9.44 2.19
C THR A 109 16.02 -8.44 3.11
N ALA A 110 15.00 -7.73 2.60
CA ALA A 110 14.21 -6.80 3.39
C ALA A 110 13.44 -7.51 4.51
N GLU A 111 12.87 -8.68 4.23
CA GLU A 111 12.20 -9.52 5.23
C GLU A 111 13.17 -9.98 6.32
N ALA A 112 14.34 -10.51 5.94
CA ALA A 112 15.36 -10.96 6.88
C ALA A 112 15.83 -9.82 7.80
N ALA A 113 16.11 -8.64 7.25
CA ALA A 113 16.49 -7.46 8.02
C ALA A 113 15.37 -7.03 9.00
N MET A 114 14.10 -7.14 8.61
CA MET A 114 12.98 -6.87 9.49
C MET A 114 12.88 -7.89 10.63
N ARG A 115 13.06 -9.18 10.34
CA ARG A 115 13.06 -10.24 11.37
C ARG A 115 14.18 -10.03 12.38
N GLU A 116 15.37 -9.65 11.92
CA GLU A 116 16.50 -9.30 12.80
C GLU A 116 16.19 -8.09 13.69
N LEU A 117 15.59 -7.05 13.12
CA LEU A 117 15.15 -5.87 13.87
C LEU A 117 14.14 -6.25 14.96
N LEU A 118 13.16 -7.10 14.65
CA LEU A 118 12.16 -7.56 15.61
C LEU A 118 12.80 -8.34 16.77
N CYS A 119 13.73 -9.25 16.48
CA CYS A 119 14.51 -9.97 17.49
C CYS A 119 15.33 -9.03 18.38
N PHE A 120 15.92 -7.98 17.80
CA PHE A 120 16.63 -6.96 18.55
C PHE A 120 15.70 -6.16 19.47
N VAL A 121 14.54 -5.73 18.97
CA VAL A 121 13.52 -5.02 19.74
C VAL A 121 13.05 -5.87 20.92
N ASP A 122 12.70 -7.13 20.69
CA ASP A 122 12.30 -8.06 21.75
C ASP A 122 13.33 -8.16 22.88
N LYS A 123 14.61 -8.36 22.53
CA LYS A 123 15.72 -8.39 23.50
C LYS A 123 15.86 -7.07 24.24
N LYS A 124 15.76 -5.94 23.55
CA LYS A 124 15.90 -4.60 24.12
C LYS A 124 14.83 -4.31 25.18
N PHE A 125 13.61 -4.82 24.99
CA PHE A 125 12.49 -4.64 25.91
C PHE A 125 12.24 -5.85 26.82
N GLY A 126 13.18 -6.81 26.87
CA GLY A 126 13.18 -7.92 27.81
C GLY A 126 12.10 -8.97 27.56
N GLY A 127 11.71 -9.20 26.31
CA GLY A 127 10.74 -10.22 25.94
C GLY A 127 9.30 -9.92 26.34
N LYS A 128 9.01 -8.66 26.72
CA LYS A 128 7.68 -8.23 27.18
C LYS A 128 6.92 -7.58 26.03
N PRO A 129 5.60 -7.82 25.91
CA PRO A 129 4.77 -7.10 24.96
C PRO A 129 4.88 -5.59 25.13
N LEU A 130 5.01 -4.87 24.01
CA LEU A 130 5.01 -3.41 23.99
C LEU A 130 3.57 -2.92 24.05
N LYS A 131 3.33 -1.82 24.75
CA LYS A 131 2.00 -1.21 24.87
C LYS A 131 2.10 0.29 24.59
N ALA A 132 1.15 0.82 23.83
CA ALA A 132 0.99 2.24 23.57
C ALA A 132 -0.50 2.60 23.65
N THR A 133 -0.78 3.79 24.16
CA THR A 133 -2.12 4.36 24.26
C THR A 133 -2.07 5.77 23.69
N ASP A 134 -2.99 6.09 22.80
CA ASP A 134 -3.18 7.42 22.23
C ASP A 134 -4.67 7.82 22.30
N TYR A 135 -4.97 9.09 22.06
CA TYR A 135 -6.32 9.63 22.15
C TYR A 135 -6.73 10.28 20.83
N MET A 136 -7.90 9.92 20.36
CA MET A 136 -8.51 10.51 19.17
C MET A 136 -9.02 11.92 19.49
N VAL A 137 -9.34 12.71 18.45
CA VAL A 137 -9.77 14.12 18.59
C VAL A 137 -11.09 14.25 19.36
N ASP A 138 -11.92 13.22 19.33
CA ASP A 138 -13.17 13.08 20.09
C ASP A 138 -12.98 12.50 21.51
N GLY A 139 -11.75 12.17 21.88
CA GLY A 139 -11.38 11.64 23.19
C GLY A 139 -11.46 10.13 23.32
N GLU A 140 -11.79 9.39 22.26
CA GLU A 140 -11.74 7.92 22.28
C GLU A 140 -10.30 7.41 22.43
N GLU A 141 -10.12 6.35 23.21
CA GLU A 141 -8.81 5.78 23.50
C GLU A 141 -8.43 4.72 22.44
N LEU A 142 -7.29 4.91 21.79
CA LEU A 142 -6.68 3.93 20.90
C LEU A 142 -5.57 3.19 21.65
N ARG A 143 -5.77 1.89 21.89
CA ARG A 143 -4.78 1.02 22.54
C ARG A 143 -4.11 0.11 21.51
N LEU A 144 -2.79 0.01 21.57
CA LEU A 144 -2.00 -0.92 20.77
C LEU A 144 -1.13 -1.78 21.69
N LYS A 145 -1.24 -3.09 21.54
CA LYS A 145 -0.31 -4.07 22.11
C LYS A 145 0.45 -4.76 20.98
N ILE A 146 1.77 -4.79 21.09
CA ILE A 146 2.64 -5.47 20.12
C ILE A 146 3.30 -6.65 20.82
N SER A 147 3.10 -7.85 20.27
CA SER A 147 3.73 -9.08 20.75
C SER A 147 4.67 -9.60 19.66
N ILE A 148 5.92 -9.87 20.02
CA ILE A 148 6.95 -10.34 19.08
C ILE A 148 7.28 -11.79 19.46
N ASP A 149 7.30 -12.69 18.48
CA ASP A 149 7.89 -14.01 18.64
C ASP A 149 9.35 -13.97 18.14
N PRO A 150 10.35 -14.00 19.04
CA PRO A 150 11.75 -13.90 18.67
C PRO A 150 12.31 -15.17 18.00
N LYS A 151 11.56 -16.28 17.96
CA LYS A 151 12.01 -17.53 17.32
C LYS A 151 11.75 -17.53 15.82
N CYS A 152 10.57 -17.06 15.41
CA CYS A 152 10.20 -16.96 14.01
C CYS A 152 10.35 -15.54 13.46
N GLY A 153 10.52 -14.50 14.29
CA GLY A 153 10.55 -13.10 13.85
C GLY A 153 9.18 -12.61 13.41
N GLU A 154 8.11 -13.19 13.97
CA GLU A 154 6.73 -12.76 13.73
C GLU A 154 6.31 -11.71 14.75
N VAL A 155 5.36 -10.86 14.34
CA VAL A 155 4.84 -9.79 15.18
C VAL A 155 3.33 -9.72 15.04
N VAL A 156 2.65 -9.57 16.17
CA VAL A 156 1.20 -9.37 16.25
C VAL A 156 0.95 -7.96 16.76
N PHE A 157 0.21 -7.18 15.97
CA PHE A 157 -0.31 -5.87 16.35
C PHE A 157 -1.78 -6.04 16.77
N ASP A 158 -2.06 -5.83 18.04
CA ASP A 158 -3.37 -6.01 18.65
C ASP A 158 -3.98 -4.65 19.03
N PHE A 159 -5.07 -4.31 18.36
CA PHE A 159 -5.85 -3.08 18.57
C PHE A 159 -7.18 -3.33 19.30
N THR A 160 -7.44 -4.56 19.75
CA THR A 160 -8.74 -4.94 20.35
C THR A 160 -8.97 -4.37 21.74
N GLY A 161 -7.94 -3.79 22.36
CA GLY A 161 -8.06 -3.06 23.62
C GLY A 161 -8.18 -3.93 24.87
N ASP A 162 -8.08 -5.26 24.73
CA ASP A 162 -8.19 -6.18 25.85
C ASP A 162 -7.02 -6.01 26.83
N ALA A 163 -7.38 -5.65 28.06
CA ALA A 163 -6.48 -5.70 29.19
C ALA A 163 -6.16 -7.18 29.49
N LEU A 164 -4.89 -7.56 29.31
CA LEU A 164 -4.31 -8.63 30.13
C LEU A 164 -4.31 -8.20 31.59
#